data_AF-A0A7W7AMR4-F1
#
_entry.id   AF-A0A7W7AMR4-F1
#
_cell.length_a   1.000
_cell.length_b   1.000
_cell.length_c   1.000
_cell.angle_alpha   90.00
_cell.angle_beta   90.00
_cell.angle_gamma   90.00
#
_symmetry.space_group_name_H-M   'P 1'
#
loop_
_entity.id
_entity.type
_entity.pdbx_description
1 polymer ?
#
loop_
_entity_poly.entity_id
_entity_poly.type
_entity_poly.pdbx_seq_one_letter_code
_entity_poly.pdbx_strand_id
1 'polypeptide(L)'
;MTITPAVLVQLPLPDVRAVIFYKRDEITTDLICCDVEVAGHVWSFHEEAAGWPDLIAYLSALPGFRADWYEAVVSPPFAAAETIAFDRR
;
A
#
# COMPACT_ATOMS: atom_id res chain seq x y z
N MET A 1 5.17 13.39 3.07
CA MET A 1 5.27 13.02 1.63
C MET A 1 3.97 13.41 0.94
N THR A 2 3.99 13.76 -0.34
CA THR A 2 2.77 14.05 -1.11
C THR A 2 2.70 13.13 -2.32
N ILE A 3 1.61 12.38 -2.43
CA ILE A 3 1.28 11.51 -3.56
C ILE A 3 0.51 12.39 -4.56
N THR A 4 1.09 12.57 -5.74
CA THR A 4 0.50 13.39 -6.80
C THR A 4 0.14 12.52 -8.00
N PRO A 5 -0.67 13.00 -8.95
CA PRO A 5 -0.92 12.27 -10.20
C PRO A 5 0.38 11.87 -10.94
N ALA A 6 1.43 12.70 -10.86
CA ALA A 6 2.73 12.38 -11.46
C ALA A 6 3.42 11.18 -10.79
N VAL A 7 3.22 10.99 -9.48
CA VAL A 7 3.70 9.80 -8.75
C VAL A 7 2.91 8.56 -9.17
N LEU A 8 1.58 8.67 -9.32
CA LEU A 8 0.75 7.54 -9.77
C LEU A 8 1.11 7.07 -11.19
N VAL A 9 1.50 7.99 -12.08
CA VAL A 9 1.99 7.66 -13.43
C VAL A 9 3.27 6.82 -13.38
N GLN A 10 4.06 6.90 -12.31
CA GLN A 10 5.26 6.06 -12.12
C GLN A 10 4.94 4.65 -11.60
N LEU A 11 3.67 4.37 -11.30
CA LEU A 11 3.17 3.07 -10.82
C LEU A 11 2.21 2.41 -11.84
N PRO A 12 2.56 2.27 -13.13
CA PRO A 12 1.63 1.72 -14.12
C PRO A 12 1.08 0.35 -13.66
N LEU A 13 -0.24 0.24 -13.48
CA LEU A 13 -0.91 -0.98 -13.00
C LEU A 13 -0.51 -2.28 -13.72
N PRO A 14 -0.28 -2.29 -15.05
CA PRO A 14 0.22 -3.48 -15.77
C PRO A 14 1.62 -3.94 -15.34
N ASP A 15 2.41 -3.08 -14.70
CA ASP A 15 3.77 -3.38 -14.26
C ASP A 15 3.87 -3.55 -12.73
N VAL A 16 2.81 -3.27 -11.99
CA VAL A 16 2.71 -3.58 -10.55
C VAL A 16 2.75 -5.08 -10.35
N ARG A 17 3.73 -5.57 -9.59
CA ARG A 17 3.90 -6.99 -9.25
C ARG A 17 3.31 -7.36 -7.90
N ALA A 18 3.44 -6.47 -6.91
CA ALA A 18 2.91 -6.69 -5.58
C ALA A 18 2.48 -5.37 -4.93
N VAL A 19 1.46 -5.45 -4.08
CA VAL A 19 1.07 -4.39 -3.14
C VAL A 19 0.98 -5.00 -1.75
N ILE A 20 1.78 -4.50 -0.81
CA ILE A 20 1.88 -5.02 0.54
C ILE A 20 1.59 -3.88 1.52
N PHE A 21 0.59 -4.07 2.39
CA PHE A 21 0.31 -3.17 3.50
C PHE A 21 0.88 -3.74 4.77
N TYR A 22 1.37 -2.89 5.66
CA TYR A 22 1.84 -3.32 6.97
C TYR A 22 1.74 -2.19 7.98
N LYS A 23 1.63 -2.53 9.26
CA LYS A 23 1.80 -1.57 10.34
C LYS A 23 3.28 -1.41 10.67
N ARG A 24 3.74 -0.18 10.76
CA ARG A 24 5.01 0.14 11.43
C ARG A 24 4.69 0.55 12.85
N ASP A 25 5.11 -0.26 13.82
CA ASP A 25 4.99 0.08 15.23
C ASP A 25 5.96 1.23 15.55
N GLU A 26 5.42 2.45 15.72
CA GLU A 26 6.15 3.55 16.35
C GLU A 26 5.73 3.66 17.81
N ILE A 27 6.66 4.09 18.69
CA ILE A 27 6.46 4.13 20.15
C ILE A 27 5.18 4.91 20.56
N THR A 28 4.71 5.84 19.72
CA THR A 28 3.58 6.72 20.00
C THR A 28 2.48 6.71 18.94
N THR A 29 2.68 6.06 17.79
CA THR A 29 1.82 6.20 16.61
C THR A 29 1.71 4.89 15.86
N ASP A 30 0.49 4.42 15.63
CA ASP A 30 0.22 3.39 14.64
C ASP A 30 0.28 4.04 13.26
N LEU A 31 1.16 3.57 12.38
CA LEU A 31 1.27 4.04 11.00
C LEU A 31 1.13 2.87 10.03
N ILE A 32 0.12 2.93 9.16
CA ILE A 32 -0.01 2.00 8.04
C ILE A 32 0.89 2.44 6.89
N CYS A 33 1.73 1.53 6.44
CA CYS A 33 2.60 1.66 5.29
C CYS A 33 2.07 0.82 4.11
N CYS A 34 2.48 1.21 2.90
CA CYS A 34 2.17 0.50 1.66
C CYS A 34 3.42 0.44 0.78
N ASP A 35 3.88 -0.77 0.49
CA ASP A 35 4.94 -1.02 -0.48
C ASP A 35 4.32 -1.50 -1.80
N VAL A 36 4.70 -0.83 -2.89
CA VAL A 36 4.30 -1.17 -4.26
C VAL A 36 5.53 -1.59 -5.04
N GLU A 37 5.59 -2.86 -5.43
CA GLU A 37 6.65 -3.37 -6.31
C GLU A 37 6.26 -3.14 -7.78
N VAL A 38 7.04 -2.34 -8.49
CA VAL A 38 6.85 -2.02 -9.93
C VAL A 38 8.18 -2.18 -10.65
N ALA A 39 8.20 -2.99 -11.71
CA ALA A 39 9.40 -3.20 -12.53
C ALA A 39 10.69 -3.53 -11.73
N GLY A 40 10.56 -4.24 -10.60
CA GLY A 40 11.70 -4.60 -9.72
C GLY A 40 12.14 -3.50 -8.75
N HIS A 41 11.43 -2.37 -8.69
CA HIS A 41 11.62 -1.29 -7.72
C HIS A 41 10.48 -1.28 -6.71
N VAL A 42 10.79 -1.01 -5.44
CA VAL A 42 9.79 -0.85 -4.39
C VAL A 42 9.59 0.63 -4.10
N TRP A 43 8.33 1.06 -4.16
CA TRP A 43 7.88 2.38 -3.76
C TRP A 43 7.14 2.28 -2.43
N SER A 44 7.64 2.98 -1.42
CA SER A 44 7.07 2.95 -0.07
C SER A 44 6.26 4.21 0.21
N PHE A 45 5.03 4.01 0.69
CA PHE A 45 4.08 5.04 1.08
C PHE A 45 3.58 4.81 2.51
N HIS A 46 2.94 5.83 3.09
CA HIS A 46 2.32 5.74 4.40
C HIS A 46 1.02 6.55 4.46
N GLU A 47 0.11 6.18 5.36
CA GLU A 47 -1.27 6.70 5.39
C GLU A 47 -1.39 8.19 5.67
N GLU A 48 -0.44 8.78 6.40
CA GLU A 48 -0.40 10.23 6.63
C GLU A 48 0.08 11.04 5.42
N ALA A 49 0.50 10.39 4.33
CA ALA A 49 0.89 11.10 3.12
C ALA A 49 -0.33 11.77 2.48
N ALA A 50 -0.19 13.06 2.12
CA ALA A 50 -1.22 13.76 1.37
C ALA A 50 -1.44 13.06 0.03
N GLY A 51 -2.70 12.73 -0.32
CA GLY A 51 -3.05 11.95 -1.50
C GLY A 51 -3.10 10.42 -1.28
N TRP A 52 -3.01 9.95 -0.04
CA TRP A 52 -3.17 8.53 0.28
C TRP A 52 -4.48 7.91 -0.24
N PRO A 53 -5.67 8.53 -0.09
CA PRO A 53 -6.91 7.98 -0.64
C PRO A 53 -6.86 7.78 -2.16
N ASP A 54 -6.18 8.68 -2.88
CA ASP A 54 -6.03 8.58 -4.34
C ASP A 54 -5.12 7.40 -4.73
N LEU A 55 -4.05 7.15 -3.97
CA LEU A 55 -3.21 5.95 -4.14
C LEU A 55 -4.02 4.67 -3.93
N ILE A 56 -4.80 4.59 -2.84
CA ILE A 56 -5.62 3.41 -2.56
C ILE A 56 -6.65 3.18 -3.66
N ALA A 57 -7.35 4.23 -4.10
CA ALA A 57 -8.30 4.14 -5.20
C ALA A 57 -7.64 3.66 -6.51
N TYR A 58 -6.44 4.17 -6.81
CA TYR A 58 -5.68 3.77 -7.98
C TYR A 58 -5.26 2.30 -7.93
N LEU A 59 -4.68 1.84 -6.81
CA LEU A 59 -4.24 0.45 -6.64
C LEU A 59 -5.42 -0.53 -6.57
N SER A 60 -6.57 -0.11 -6.05
CA SER A 60 -7.79 -0.93 -6.00
C SER A 60 -8.34 -1.30 -7.37
N ALA A 61 -7.88 -0.63 -8.44
CA ALA A 61 -8.21 -1.00 -9.82
C ALA A 61 -7.43 -2.23 -10.34
N LEU A 62 -6.46 -2.76 -9.57
CA LEU A 62 -5.76 -4.00 -9.91
C LEU A 62 -6.73 -5.20 -9.87
N PRO A 63 -6.70 -6.09 -10.88
CA PRO A 63 -7.55 -7.27 -10.87
C PRO A 63 -7.16 -8.21 -9.74
N GLY A 64 -8.09 -8.54 -8.85
CA GLY A 64 -7.82 -9.39 -7.69
C GLY A 64 -7.23 -8.64 -6.49
N PHE A 65 -7.23 -7.31 -6.49
CA PHE A 65 -6.87 -6.52 -5.31
C PHE A 65 -7.78 -6.89 -4.13
N ARG A 66 -7.17 -7.20 -2.99
CA ARG A 66 -7.84 -7.62 -1.77
C ARG A 66 -8.61 -6.46 -1.16
N ALA A 67 -9.94 -6.50 -1.16
CA ALA A 67 -10.78 -5.41 -0.66
C ALA A 67 -10.77 -5.27 0.88
N ASP A 68 -10.51 -6.35 1.62
CA ASP A 68 -10.45 -6.39 3.09
C ASP A 68 -9.04 -6.13 3.64
N TRP A 69 -8.13 -5.59 2.82
CA TRP A 69 -6.73 -5.37 3.21
C TRP A 69 -6.59 -4.54 4.49
N TYR A 70 -7.44 -3.53 4.69
CA TYR A 70 -7.36 -2.64 5.85
C TYR A 70 -7.65 -3.39 7.14
N GLU A 71 -8.73 -4.18 7.19
CA GLU A 71 -9.07 -5.00 8.35
C GLU A 71 -7.96 -5.99 8.67
N ALA A 72 -7.40 -6.63 7.63
CA ALA A 72 -6.30 -7.58 7.76
C ALA A 72 -5.00 -6.95 8.28
N VAL A 73 -4.74 -5.67 7.99
CA VAL A 73 -3.53 -4.97 8.46
C VAL A 73 -3.70 -4.43 9.89
N VAL A 74 -4.92 -4.03 10.28
CA VAL A 74 -5.15 -3.44 11.60
C VAL A 74 -5.42 -4.46 12.70
N SER A 75 -5.71 -5.72 12.34
CA SER A 75 -6.09 -6.79 13.26
C SER A 75 -5.13 -7.99 13.19
N PRO A 76 -4.64 -8.51 14.33
CA PRO A 76 -4.89 -8.02 15.70
C PRO A 76 -4.10 -6.74 16.01
N PRO A 77 -4.58 -5.90 16.94
CA PRO A 77 -3.86 -4.70 17.35
C PRO A 77 -2.49 -5.06 17.95
N PHE A 78 -1.49 -4.21 17.73
CA PHE A 78 -0.10 -4.35 18.22
C PHE A 78 0.68 -5.57 17.68
N ALA A 79 0.23 -6.14 16.57
CA ALA A 79 1.00 -7.12 15.81
C ALA A 79 1.43 -6.50 14.48
N ALA A 80 2.72 -6.60 14.15
CA ALA A 80 3.21 -6.36 12.80
C ALA A 80 2.58 -7.39 11.85
N ALA A 81 1.52 -6.99 11.15
CA ALA A 81 0.81 -7.80 10.18
C ALA A 81 1.13 -7.30 8.77
N GLU A 82 1.94 -8.04 8.02
CA GLU A 82 2.06 -7.85 6.58
C GLU A 82 0.83 -8.43 5.90
N THR A 83 0.18 -7.62 5.08
CA THR A 83 -0.99 -7.97 4.28
C THR A 83 -0.66 -7.78 2.81
N ILE A 84 -0.53 -8.90 2.09
CA ILE A 84 -0.45 -8.89 0.63
C ILE A 84 -1.84 -8.55 0.09
N ALA A 85 -1.99 -7.35 -0.45
CA ALA A 85 -3.24 -6.90 -1.07
C ALA A 85 -3.29 -7.23 -2.56
N PHE A 86 -2.13 -7.44 -3.19
CA PHE A 86 -2.05 -7.86 -4.58
C PHE A 86 -0.71 -8.59 -4.82
N ASP A 87 -0.74 -9.66 -5.62
CA ASP A 87 0.44 -10.37 -6.10
C ASP A 87 0.18 -10.93 -7.51
N ARG A 88 1.12 -10.72 -8.43
CA ARG A 88 1.10 -11.20 -9.83
C ARG A 88 2.15 -12.29 -10.13
N ARG A 89 2.92 -12.72 -9.13
CA ARG A 89 3.97 -13.73 -9.31
C ARG A 89 3.42 -15.10 -9.74
#